data_AF-A0A1F5NIW1-F1
#
_entry.id   AF-A0A1F5NIW1-F1
#
_cell.length_a   1.000
_cell.length_b   1.000
_cell.length_c   1.000
_cell.angle_alpha   90.00
_cell.angle_beta   90.00
_cell.angle_gamma   90.00
#
_symmetry.space_group_name_H-M   'P 1'
#
loop_
_entity.id
_entity.type
_entity.pdbx_description
1 polymer ?
#
loop_
_entity_poly.entity_id
_entity_poly.type
_entity_poly.pdbx_seq_one_letter_code
_entity_poly.pdbx_strand_id
1 'polypeptide(L)'
;MSQEAKKHLGLDIGASTVKVALVDNTGRALYLDKADISIGGPGKAVIKLLDQLQLAAPDFQNIATAGITGRGQDLYKEQEGVAEVYFSLCGCQWFKV
;
A
#
# COMPACT_ATOMS: atom_id res chain seq x y z
N MET A 1 13.71 25.49 -5.79
CA MET A 1 12.85 24.61 -4.97
C MET A 1 12.91 23.24 -5.61
N SER A 2 13.53 22.27 -4.93
CA SER A 2 13.56 20.87 -5.35
C SER A 2 12.11 20.38 -5.40
N GLN A 3 11.63 19.98 -6.58
CA GLN A 3 10.32 19.33 -6.69
C GLN A 3 10.46 17.98 -5.98
N GLU A 4 10.01 17.92 -4.74
CA GLU A 4 10.02 16.68 -3.97
C GLU A 4 9.13 15.67 -4.71
N ALA A 5 9.68 14.49 -5.01
CA ALA A 5 9.00 13.52 -5.86
C ALA A 5 7.73 13.05 -5.15
N LYS A 6 6.56 13.28 -5.78
CA LYS A 6 5.26 12.82 -5.26
C LYS A 6 5.30 11.30 -5.11
N LYS A 7 4.94 10.80 -3.93
CA LYS A 7 4.85 9.37 -3.63
C LYS A 7 3.39 8.94 -3.55
N HIS A 8 3.13 7.70 -3.93
CA HIS A 8 1.79 7.12 -3.93
C HIS A 8 1.83 5.79 -3.16
N LEU A 9 0.87 5.59 -2.27
CA LEU A 9 0.74 4.39 -1.44
C LEU A 9 -0.40 3.50 -1.95
N GLY A 10 -0.14 2.21 -2.07
CA GLY A 10 -1.13 1.19 -2.43
C GLY A 10 -1.21 0.09 -1.38
N LEU A 11 -2.42 -0.30 -1.00
CA LEU A 11 -2.70 -1.47 -0.16
C LEU A 11 -3.58 -2.45 -0.91
N ASP A 12 -3.16 -3.71 -1.01
CA ASP A 12 -3.98 -4.82 -1.53
C ASP A 12 -4.36 -5.73 -0.37
N ILE A 13 -5.62 -5.65 0.06
CA ILE A 13 -6.16 -6.41 1.19
C ILE A 13 -6.89 -7.64 0.65
N GLY A 14 -6.13 -8.73 0.54
CA GLY A 14 -6.62 -10.04 0.14
C GLY A 14 -7.31 -10.80 1.28
N ALA A 15 -7.73 -12.05 1.00
CA ALA A 15 -8.39 -12.89 1.99
C ALA A 15 -7.44 -13.50 3.04
N SER A 16 -6.15 -13.63 2.69
CA SER A 16 -5.13 -14.26 3.55
C SER A 16 -3.91 -13.37 3.76
N THR A 17 -3.71 -12.36 2.91
CA THR A 17 -2.53 -11.50 2.93
C THR A 17 -2.90 -10.07 2.62
N VAL A 18 -2.22 -9.14 3.28
CA VAL A 18 -2.17 -7.72 2.90
C VAL A 18 -0.83 -7.44 2.24
N LYS A 19 -0.82 -6.63 1.20
CA LYS A 19 0.41 -6.14 0.57
C LYS A 19 0.42 -4.62 0.59
N VAL A 20 1.60 -4.03 0.75
CA VAL A 20 1.82 -2.59 0.67
C VAL A 20 2.81 -2.27 -0.45
N ALA A 21 2.55 -1.18 -1.16
CA ALA A 21 3.45 -0.66 -2.18
C ALA A 21 3.57 0.86 -2.05
N LEU A 22 4.79 1.37 -1.93
CA LEU A 22 5.10 2.79 -2.09
C LEU A 22 5.77 2.98 -3.45
N VAL A 23 5.22 3.85 -4.29
CA VAL A 23 5.76 4.15 -5.61
C VAL A 23 5.99 5.65 -5.77
N ASP A 24 6.94 6.03 -6.63
CA ASP A 24 7.10 7.43 -7.04
C ASP A 24 6.17 7.80 -8.22
N ASN A 25 6.20 9.06 -8.61
CA ASN A 25 5.42 9.59 -9.73
C ASN A 25 5.78 9.01 -11.11
N THR A 26 6.90 8.29 -11.23
CA THR A 26 7.30 7.58 -12.46
C THR A 26 6.77 6.14 -12.48
N GLY A 27 6.13 5.70 -11.39
CA GLY A 27 5.65 4.33 -11.20
C GLY A 27 6.73 3.37 -10.71
N ARG A 28 7.90 3.87 -10.31
CA ARG A 28 8.95 3.02 -9.73
C ARG A 28 8.59 2.65 -8.30
N ALA A 29 8.69 1.36 -7.98
CA ALA A 29 8.55 0.88 -6.61
C ALA A 29 9.72 1.35 -5.74
N LEU A 30 9.38 2.09 -4.67
CA LEU A 30 10.29 2.54 -3.62
C LEU A 30 10.30 1.57 -2.44
N TYR A 31 9.15 0.96 -2.14
CA TYR A 31 8.99 -0.04 -1.08
C TYR A 31 7.88 -1.03 -1.44
N LEU A 32 8.09 -2.31 -1.13
CA LEU A 32 7.10 -3.38 -1.27
C LEU A 32 7.22 -4.32 -0.07
N ASP A 33 6.09 -4.68 0.53
CA ASP A 33 6.06 -5.66 1.61
C ASP A 33 4.69 -6.36 1.71
N LYS A 34 4.62 -7.46 2.46
CA LYS A 34 3.40 -8.25 2.67
C LYS A 34 3.30 -8.82 4.07
N ALA A 35 2.09 -8.86 4.60
CA ALA A 35 1.77 -9.42 5.90
C ALA A 35 0.64 -10.44 5.80
N ASP A 36 0.75 -11.52 6.57
CA ASP A 36 -0.30 -12.52 6.69
C ASP A 36 -1.40 -12.04 7.65
N ILE A 37 -2.65 -12.36 7.31
CA ILE A 37 -3.86 -11.95 8.05
C ILE A 37 -4.17 -12.92 9.21
N SER A 38 -3.64 -14.15 9.17
CA SER A 38 -3.85 -15.18 10.21
C SER A 38 -3.50 -14.69 11.61
N ILE A 39 -2.57 -13.75 11.73
CA ILE A 39 -2.18 -13.15 13.01
C ILE A 39 -3.00 -11.88 13.24
N GLY A 40 -4.25 -12.09 13.65
CA GLY A 40 -5.10 -11.03 14.21
C GLY A 40 -5.77 -10.11 13.21
N GLY A 41 -5.91 -10.54 11.96
CA GLY A 41 -6.83 -9.95 11.00
C GLY A 41 -6.23 -8.87 10.08
N PRO A 42 -7.01 -8.43 9.07
CA PRO A 42 -6.54 -7.51 8.03
C PRO A 42 -6.09 -6.17 8.61
N GLY A 43 -6.78 -5.66 9.63
CA GLY A 43 -6.40 -4.40 10.29
C GLY A 43 -5.02 -4.44 10.93
N LYS A 44 -4.69 -5.53 11.65
CA LYS A 44 -3.36 -5.67 12.25
C LYS A 44 -2.27 -5.84 11.20
N ALA A 45 -2.57 -6.58 10.12
CA ALA A 45 -1.65 -6.72 9.00
C ALA A 45 -1.36 -5.38 8.33
N VAL A 46 -2.39 -4.54 8.11
CA VAL A 46 -2.22 -3.17 7.58
C VAL A 46 -1.35 -2.33 8.52
N ILE A 47 -1.68 -2.25 9.81
CA ILE A 47 -0.93 -1.44 10.79
C ILE A 47 0.55 -1.85 10.80
N LYS A 48 0.82 -3.16 10.89
CA LYS A 48 2.18 -3.69 10.86
C LYS A 48 2.95 -3.23 9.62
N LEU A 49 2.33 -3.30 8.43
CA LEU A 49 2.98 -2.90 7.19
C LEU A 49 3.22 -1.40 7.11
N LEU A 50 2.31 -0.58 7.63
CA LEU A 50 2.49 0.87 7.69
C LEU A 50 3.61 1.26 8.67
N ASP A 51 3.69 0.60 9.84
CA ASP A 51 4.78 0.80 10.79
C ASP A 51 6.14 0.45 10.17
N GLN A 52 6.23 -0.71 9.48
CA GLN A 52 7.44 -1.13 8.78
C GLN A 52 7.82 -0.15 7.66
N LEU A 53 6.84 0.33 6.91
CA LEU A 53 7.04 1.31 5.85
C LEU A 53 7.55 2.65 6.41
N GLN A 54 6.99 3.13 7.53
CA GLN A 54 7.42 4.38 8.17
C GLN A 54 8.87 4.28 8.68
N LEU A 55 9.27 3.11 9.18
CA LEU A 55 10.66 2.86 9.58
C LEU A 55 11.61 2.78 8.38
N ALA A 56 11.18 2.18 7.27
CA ALA A 56 12.00 2.01 6.07
C ALA A 56 12.09 3.28 5.21
N ALA A 57 11.07 4.14 5.26
CA ALA A 57 10.97 5.37 4.48
C ALA A 57 10.77 6.57 5.41
N PRO A 58 11.83 7.16 5.97
CA PRO A 58 11.73 8.31 6.88
C PRO A 58 11.03 9.53 6.25
N ASP A 59 11.06 9.65 4.92
CA ASP A 59 10.34 10.68 4.15
C ASP A 59 8.89 10.25 3.79
N PHE A 60 8.24 9.49 4.66
CA PHE A 60 6.83 9.07 4.52
C PHE A 60 5.85 10.27 4.49
N GLN A 61 6.30 11.45 4.93
CA GLN A 61 5.45 12.65 5.05
C GLN A 61 4.98 13.25 3.72
N ASN A 62 5.48 12.79 2.57
CA ASN A 62 5.09 13.31 1.26
C ASN A 62 4.36 12.27 0.38
N ILE A 63 3.36 11.60 0.96
CA ILE A 63 2.42 10.77 0.20
C ILE A 63 1.32 11.67 -0.38
N ALA A 64 1.30 11.80 -1.70
CA ALA A 64 0.32 12.60 -2.42
C ALA A 64 -1.04 11.90 -2.52
N THR A 65 -1.05 10.56 -2.60
CA THR A 65 -2.28 9.76 -2.68
C THR A 65 -2.08 8.40 -2.04
N ALA A 66 -3.14 7.85 -1.44
CA ALA A 66 -3.19 6.46 -1.00
C ALA A 66 -4.43 5.78 -1.59
N GLY A 67 -4.30 4.49 -1.95
CA GLY A 67 -5.42 3.69 -2.42
C GLY A 67 -5.42 2.27 -1.89
N ILE A 68 -6.62 1.71 -1.80
CA ILE A 68 -6.88 0.39 -1.24
C ILE A 68 -7.63 -0.43 -2.28
N THR A 69 -7.23 -1.68 -2.46
CA THR A 69 -7.88 -2.66 -3.33
C THR A 69 -8.03 -4.00 -2.60
N GLY A 70 -8.63 -4.97 -3.27
CA GLY A 70 -8.90 -6.31 -2.76
C GLY A 70 -10.23 -6.40 -2.01
N ARG A 71 -10.55 -7.61 -1.52
CA ARG A 71 -11.84 -7.88 -0.87
C ARG A 71 -12.00 -7.21 0.49
N GLY A 72 -10.90 -6.80 1.13
CA GLY A 72 -10.94 -6.06 2.39
C GLY A 72 -11.16 -4.56 2.26
N GLN A 73 -11.36 -4.03 1.04
CA GLN A 73 -11.62 -2.60 0.82
C GLN A 73 -12.81 -2.07 1.63
N ASP A 74 -13.83 -2.91 1.86
CA ASP A 74 -15.03 -2.53 2.61
C ASP A 74 -14.73 -2.15 4.08
N LEU A 75 -13.60 -2.62 4.63
CA LEU A 75 -13.16 -2.25 5.97
C LEU A 75 -12.73 -0.77 6.08
N TYR A 76 -12.45 -0.11 4.95
CA TYR A 76 -11.87 1.23 4.91
C TYR A 76 -12.64 2.20 3.99
N LYS A 77 -13.78 1.77 3.42
CA LYS A 77 -14.59 2.57 2.49
C LYS A 77 -15.16 3.88 3.07
N GLU A 78 -15.31 3.98 4.38
CA GLU A 78 -15.85 5.18 5.04
C GLU A 78 -14.76 6.17 5.50
N GLN A 79 -13.48 5.91 5.20
CA GLN A 79 -12.39 6.83 5.56
C GLN A 79 -12.17 7.86 4.46
N GLU A 80 -12.57 9.10 4.74
CA GLU A 80 -12.31 10.28 3.92
C GLU A 80 -10.81 10.39 3.56
N GLY A 81 -10.50 10.47 2.25
CA GLY A 81 -9.13 10.65 1.75
C GLY A 81 -8.48 9.42 1.07
N VAL A 82 -9.15 8.26 1.05
CA VAL A 82 -8.68 7.09 0.30
C VAL A 82 -9.16 7.20 -1.15
N ALA A 83 -8.26 7.57 -2.08
CA ALA A 83 -8.55 7.52 -3.50
C ALA A 83 -8.37 6.07 -4.00
N GLU A 84 -9.32 5.50 -4.74
CA GLU A 84 -9.10 4.20 -5.40
C GLU A 84 -7.92 4.31 -6.38
N VAL A 85 -6.72 3.93 -5.95
CA VAL A 85 -5.54 3.81 -6.81
C VAL A 85 -5.68 2.50 -7.59
N TYR A 86 -6.46 2.54 -8.66
CA TYR A 86 -6.38 1.54 -9.72
C TYR A 86 -5.10 1.79 -10.51
N PHE A 87 -4.04 1.02 -10.21
CA PHE A 87 -2.91 0.96 -11.13
C PHE A 87 -2.51 -0.48 -11.44
N SER A 88 -2.83 -0.82 -12.69
CA SER A 88 -2.20 -1.79 -13.57
C SER A 88 -0.71 -1.98 -13.28
N LEU A 89 -0.37 -2.91 -12.39
CA LEU A 89 0.91 -3.62 -12.45
C LEU A 89 0.75 -4.68 -13.54
N CYS A 90 1.17 -4.31 -14.75
CA CYS A 90 1.22 -5.14 -15.96
C CYS A 90 1.40 -6.63 -15.66
N GLY A 91 0.43 -7.44 -16.09
CA GLY A 91 0.62 -8.70 -16.82
C GLY A 91 1.39 -9.86 -16.18
N CYS A 92 2.01 -9.69 -15.02
CA CYS A 92 2.72 -10.74 -14.32
C CYS A 92 1.84 -11.20 -13.17
N GLN A 93 1.26 -12.38 -13.36
CA GLN A 93 0.81 -13.28 -12.32
C GLN A 93 1.62 -13.02 -11.04
N TRP A 94 0.94 -12.44 -10.04
CA TRP A 94 1.50 -12.10 -8.73
C TRP A 94 2.46 -13.20 -8.31
N PHE A 95 3.72 -12.84 -8.07
CA PHE A 95 4.76 -13.77 -7.63
C PHE A 95 4.22 -14.64 -6.51
N LYS A 96 3.87 -15.89 -6.89
CA LYS A 96 3.78 -17.03 -6.00
C LYS A 96 5.22 -17.26 -5.57
N VAL A 97 5.58 -16.69 -4.43
CA VAL A 97 6.66 -17.20 -3.60
C VAL A 97 6.07 -18.30 -2.74
#